data_AF-A0A958J0T5-F1
#
_entry.id   AF-A0A958J0T5-F1
#
_cell.length_a   1.000
_cell.length_b   1.000
_cell.length_c   1.000
_cell.angle_alpha   90.00
_cell.angle_beta   90.00
_cell.angle_gamma   90.00
#
_symmetry.space_group_name_H-M   'P 1'
#
loop_
_entity.id
_entity.type
_entity.pdbx_description
1 polymer ?
#
loop_
_entity_poly.entity_id
_entity_poly.type
_entity_poly.pdbx_seq_one_letter_code
_entity_poly.pdbx_strand_id
1 'polypeptide(L)'
;MTFVKLYRRWRMKIYFVLGTIWMLSGCDPFSCKSAPTQPGPGSGSDAFAVNHIAQWDGSKWKSLGNGVSSVENGFASVNALDYDNGRLYVGGTFDFADAKEFNSIVFWDGEQWRGFGAAAAPGVTKDIFLTPGDVYGMDADGSGVYVGGVFNTVHNPVGNGLDYEPLYAENIAYFSLATSLWDTLGNGTNGTVRAIRIDNNSVYVGGEFTATDEVAGTRGIARWNRF
;
A
#
# COMPACT_ATOMS: atom_id res chain seq x y z
N MET A 1 -8.49 18.41 -7.03
CA MET A 1 -8.52 17.74 -5.72
C MET A 1 -9.17 16.39 -5.93
N THR A 2 -8.38 15.34 -6.11
CA THR A 2 -8.89 13.99 -6.40
C THR A 2 -8.98 13.25 -5.08
N PHE A 3 -10.20 12.92 -4.65
CA PHE A 3 -10.44 12.13 -3.44
C PHE A 3 -10.39 10.64 -3.82
N VAL A 4 -9.53 9.86 -3.18
CA VAL A 4 -9.50 8.39 -3.36
C VAL A 4 -10.48 7.73 -2.38
N LYS A 5 -11.10 6.67 -2.89
CA LYS A 5 -12.35 6.01 -2.48
C LYS A 5 -12.29 5.37 -1.09
N LEU A 6 -13.38 5.54 -0.34
CA LEU A 6 -13.62 4.98 0.99
C LEU A 6 -14.04 3.50 0.88
N TYR A 7 -13.33 2.56 1.51
CA TYR A 7 -13.89 1.22 1.79
C TYR A 7 -14.38 1.16 3.24
N ARG A 8 -15.69 0.99 3.42
CA ARG A 8 -16.31 0.74 4.73
C ARG A 8 -16.19 -0.74 5.05
N ARG A 9 -15.23 -1.12 5.89
CA ARG A 9 -15.39 -2.26 6.81
C ARG A 9 -15.15 -1.78 8.24
N TRP A 10 -16.03 -2.20 9.13
CA TRP A 10 -16.31 -1.59 10.42
C TRP A 10 -15.10 -1.66 11.38
N ARG A 11 -14.41 -0.52 11.61
CA ARG A 11 -13.95 0.03 12.92
C ARG A 11 -12.81 1.04 12.87
N MET A 12 -12.25 1.38 11.71
CA MET A 12 -11.21 2.41 11.64
C MET A 12 -11.49 3.43 10.52
N LYS A 13 -11.39 4.73 10.85
CA LYS A 13 -11.51 5.83 9.89
C LYS A 13 -10.12 6.33 9.56
N ILE A 14 -9.53 5.82 8.49
CA ILE A 14 -8.20 6.22 8.01
C ILE A 14 -8.45 7.08 6.77
N TYR A 15 -7.81 8.25 6.69
CA TYR A 15 -7.93 9.14 5.55
C TYR A 15 -6.58 9.71 5.16
N PHE A 16 -6.46 10.10 3.90
CA PHE A 16 -5.21 10.52 3.28
C PHE A 16 -5.38 11.91 2.66
N VAL A 17 -4.26 12.62 2.61
CA VAL A 17 -4.12 13.87 1.88
C VAL A 17 -2.90 13.76 0.99
N LEU A 18 -3.05 14.21 -0.26
CA LEU A 18 -1.94 14.31 -1.20
C LEU A 18 -1.14 15.58 -0.88
N GLY A 19 0.10 15.44 -0.37
CA GLY A 19 1.07 16.53 -0.17
C GLY A 19 1.50 16.76 1.30
N THR A 20 2.51 17.62 1.50
CA THR A 20 2.95 18.10 2.81
C THR A 20 1.88 19.04 3.38
N ILE A 21 1.20 18.64 4.45
CA ILE A 21 0.24 19.53 5.12
C ILE A 21 0.88 20.16 6.36
N TRP A 22 0.84 21.48 6.42
CA TRP A 22 0.94 22.22 7.68
C TRP A 22 -0.47 22.28 8.29
N MET A 23 -0.75 21.48 9.33
CA MET A 23 -2.07 21.51 9.99
C MET A 23 -1.98 22.20 11.33
N LEU A 24 -2.75 23.28 11.48
CA LEU A 24 -3.08 23.87 12.77
C LEU A 24 -4.08 22.97 13.49
N SER A 25 -3.91 22.81 14.80
CA SER A 25 -4.81 22.05 15.65
C SER A 25 -6.26 22.57 15.53
N GLY A 26 -7.21 21.67 15.23
CA GLY A 26 -8.65 21.94 15.38
C GLY A 26 -9.51 22.15 14.12
N CYS A 27 -9.00 22.00 12.90
CA CYS A 27 -9.83 22.16 11.68
C CYS A 27 -10.16 20.83 10.99
N ASP A 28 -11.44 20.63 10.64
CA ASP A 28 -11.86 19.61 9.69
C ASP A 28 -11.58 20.07 8.24
N PRO A 29 -11.35 19.15 7.29
CA PRO A 29 -11.10 19.50 5.89
C PRO A 29 -12.36 19.78 5.05
N PHE A 30 -13.57 19.73 5.63
CA PHE A 30 -14.84 19.89 4.92
C PHE A 30 -15.58 21.21 5.23
N SER A 31 -15.13 21.97 6.23
CA SER A 31 -15.76 23.21 6.71
C SER A 31 -15.01 24.49 6.32
N CYS A 32 -13.76 24.40 5.85
CA CYS A 32 -12.99 25.56 5.40
C CYS A 32 -13.46 26.05 4.00
N LYS A 33 -14.53 26.84 3.96
CA LYS A 33 -15.03 27.52 2.75
C LYS A 33 -14.28 28.80 2.36
N SER A 34 -13.22 29.17 3.07
CA SER A 34 -12.32 30.24 2.65
C SER A 34 -11.02 30.12 3.45
N ALA A 35 -9.94 29.66 2.82
CA ALA A 35 -8.61 29.78 3.40
C ALA A 35 -8.27 31.28 3.50
N PRO A 36 -7.98 31.85 4.68
CA PRO A 36 -7.40 33.17 4.74
C PRO A 36 -5.98 33.10 4.17
N THR A 37 -5.63 34.08 3.35
CA THR A 37 -4.28 34.32 2.83
C THR A 37 -3.28 34.32 3.99
N GLN A 38 -2.32 33.40 4.00
CA GLN A 38 -1.31 33.25 5.05
C GLN A 38 -0.44 34.53 5.18
N PRO A 39 -0.20 35.06 6.39
CA PRO A 39 1.05 35.76 6.69
C PRO A 39 2.18 34.73 6.88
N GLY A 40 3.41 35.10 6.52
CA GLY A 40 4.59 34.23 6.40
C GLY A 40 5.06 33.49 7.67
N PRO A 41 6.22 32.81 7.62
CA PRO A 41 6.59 31.75 8.54
C PRO A 41 6.93 32.32 9.92
N GLY A 42 6.01 32.14 10.86
CA GLY A 42 6.18 32.43 12.28
C GLY A 42 6.26 31.14 13.09
N SER A 43 7.32 31.03 13.89
CA SER A 43 7.58 29.98 14.86
C SER A 43 6.46 29.87 15.90
N GLY A 44 5.60 28.86 15.77
CA GLY A 44 4.59 28.48 16.75
C GLY A 44 4.33 26.98 16.63
N SER A 45 4.77 26.23 17.65
CA SER A 45 4.73 24.77 17.74
C SER A 45 3.29 24.23 17.78
N ASP A 46 2.89 23.55 16.71
CA ASP A 46 1.90 22.45 16.68
C ASP A 46 1.82 21.77 15.29
N ALA A 47 2.81 22.02 14.42
CA ALA A 47 2.87 21.40 13.10
C ALA A 47 3.43 19.97 13.21
N PHE A 48 2.56 18.97 13.05
CA PHE A 48 2.99 17.59 12.86
C PHE A 48 3.31 17.38 11.37
N ALA A 49 4.55 17.02 11.05
CA ALA A 49 4.91 16.58 9.71
C ALA A 49 4.25 15.21 9.46
N VAL A 50 3.21 15.19 8.64
CA VAL A 50 2.53 13.96 8.22
C VAL A 50 3.09 13.55 6.86
N ASN A 51 3.84 12.45 6.81
CA ASN A 51 4.36 11.92 5.55
C ASN A 51 3.35 10.95 4.94
N HIS A 52 2.46 11.50 4.11
CA HIS A 52 1.53 10.78 3.24
C HIS A 52 0.46 9.90 3.91
N ILE A 53 0.52 9.64 5.23
CA ILE A 53 -0.44 8.79 5.98
C ILE A 53 -0.84 9.44 7.31
N ALA A 54 -2.15 9.60 7.54
CA ALA A 54 -2.70 10.09 8.80
C ALA A 54 -3.87 9.23 9.30
N GLN A 55 -4.07 9.22 10.62
CA GLN A 55 -5.18 8.56 11.29
C GLN A 55 -6.09 9.58 11.95
N TRP A 56 -7.41 9.43 11.81
CA TRP A 56 -8.39 10.21 12.57
C TRP A 56 -8.81 9.44 13.82
N ASP A 57 -8.57 10.01 15.01
CA ASP A 57 -8.89 9.33 16.28
C ASP A 57 -10.35 9.56 16.76
N GLY A 58 -11.16 10.25 15.96
CA GLY A 58 -12.51 10.66 16.34
C GLY A 58 -12.61 12.15 16.71
N SER A 59 -11.48 12.79 17.05
CA SER A 59 -11.41 14.19 17.48
C SER A 59 -10.29 15.00 16.82
N LYS A 60 -9.18 14.34 16.46
CA LYS A 60 -8.03 14.97 15.80
C LYS A 60 -7.33 13.99 14.86
N TRP A 61 -6.60 14.56 13.90
CA TRP A 61 -5.65 13.83 13.08
C TRP A 61 -4.37 13.56 13.88
N LYS A 62 -3.78 12.39 13.65
CA LYS A 62 -2.48 11.96 14.15
C LYS A 62 -1.67 11.36 13.01
N SER A 63 -0.34 11.49 13.05
CA SER A 63 0.52 10.72 12.16
C SER A 63 0.46 9.24 12.51
N LEU A 64 0.66 8.37 11.51
CA LEU A 64 0.87 6.95 11.72
C LEU A 64 2.37 6.66 11.61
N GLY A 65 3.06 6.60 12.76
CA GLY A 65 4.52 6.67 12.81
C GLY A 65 5.05 7.97 12.19
N ASN A 66 6.18 7.86 11.49
CA ASN A 66 6.73 8.85 10.57
C ASN A 66 6.20 8.71 9.13
N GLY A 67 5.21 7.85 8.88
CA GLY A 67 4.59 7.66 7.57
C GLY A 67 5.50 7.00 6.54
N VAL A 68 5.24 7.28 5.25
CA VAL A 68 6.01 6.75 4.11
C VAL A 68 6.72 7.85 3.35
N SER A 69 7.87 7.53 2.75
CA SER A 69 8.68 8.47 1.97
C SER A 69 9.43 7.78 0.83
N SER A 70 9.99 8.56 -0.07
CA SER A 70 10.92 8.09 -1.12
C SER A 70 12.30 8.71 -0.91
N VAL A 71 13.32 8.22 -1.62
CA VAL A 71 14.65 8.85 -1.67
C VAL A 71 14.55 10.32 -2.11
N GLU A 72 15.55 11.14 -1.72
CA GLU A 72 15.58 12.58 -1.97
C GLU A 72 15.28 12.93 -3.44
N ASN A 73 14.25 13.77 -3.65
CA ASN A 73 13.66 14.21 -4.93
C ASN A 73 12.65 13.26 -5.61
N GLY A 74 12.37 12.08 -5.03
CA GLY A 74 11.22 11.26 -5.43
C GLY A 74 9.90 11.80 -4.87
N PHE A 75 8.79 11.53 -5.57
CA PHE A 75 7.46 11.74 -5.02
C PHE A 75 6.97 10.44 -4.40
N ALA A 76 6.80 10.42 -3.07
CA ALA A 76 6.08 9.32 -2.42
C ALA A 76 4.57 9.47 -2.62
N SER A 77 3.89 8.36 -2.88
CA SER A 77 2.44 8.30 -2.97
C SER A 77 1.91 6.98 -2.41
N VAL A 78 0.76 7.06 -1.74
CA VAL A 78 -0.02 5.89 -1.34
C VAL A 78 -1.18 5.78 -2.31
N ASN A 79 -1.22 4.69 -3.06
CA ASN A 79 -2.19 4.48 -4.14
C ASN A 79 -3.21 3.38 -3.79
N ALA A 80 -2.84 2.44 -2.91
CA ALA A 80 -3.66 1.31 -2.51
C ALA A 80 -3.63 1.12 -1.00
N LEU A 81 -4.77 0.74 -0.43
CA LEU A 81 -4.95 0.55 0.99
C LEU A 81 -5.97 -0.54 1.24
N ASP A 82 -5.72 -1.34 2.26
CA ASP A 82 -6.76 -2.18 2.83
C ASP A 82 -6.56 -2.39 4.33
N TYR A 83 -7.63 -2.72 5.05
CA TYR A 83 -7.58 -2.99 6.47
C TYR A 83 -8.29 -4.28 6.81
N ASP A 84 -7.53 -5.23 7.34
CA ASP A 84 -8.06 -6.52 7.75
C ASP A 84 -7.27 -7.12 8.91
N ASN A 85 -7.95 -7.85 9.79
CA ASN A 85 -7.36 -8.53 10.95
C ASN A 85 -6.42 -7.65 11.81
N GLY A 86 -6.78 -6.38 12.00
CA GLY A 86 -6.00 -5.46 12.82
C GLY A 86 -4.84 -4.77 12.09
N ARG A 87 -4.57 -5.14 10.84
CA ARG A 87 -3.44 -4.63 10.04
C ARG A 87 -3.94 -3.66 8.99
N LEU A 88 -3.23 -2.53 8.83
CA LEU A 88 -3.43 -1.62 7.70
C LEU A 88 -2.39 -1.94 6.64
N TYR A 89 -2.81 -2.51 5.52
CA TYR A 89 -2.00 -2.74 4.34
C TYR A 89 -1.92 -1.47 3.50
N VAL A 90 -0.73 -1.14 3.02
CA VAL A 90 -0.44 0.09 2.28
C VAL A 90 0.42 -0.27 1.08
N GLY A 91 -0.03 0.16 -0.10
CA GLY A 91 0.68 0.04 -1.35
C GLY A 91 0.75 1.38 -2.09
N GLY A 92 1.80 1.61 -2.85
CA GLY A 92 1.95 2.83 -3.63
C GLY A 92 3.28 2.95 -4.34
N THR A 93 3.74 4.19 -4.47
CA THR A 93 5.07 4.55 -4.98
C THR A 93 5.84 5.16 -3.82
N PHE A 94 6.61 4.38 -3.08
CA PHE A 94 7.44 4.87 -1.98
C PHE A 94 8.57 3.87 -1.69
N ASP A 95 9.67 4.32 -1.11
CA ASP A 95 10.83 3.45 -0.84
C ASP A 95 10.89 3.06 0.65
N PHE A 96 10.43 3.96 1.53
CA PHE A 96 10.58 3.85 2.98
C PHE A 96 9.26 3.94 3.75
N ALA A 97 9.22 3.30 4.90
CA ALA A 97 8.28 3.55 5.99
C ALA A 97 9.06 3.62 7.31
N ASP A 98 8.84 4.65 8.13
CA ASP A 98 9.64 4.92 9.34
C ASP A 98 11.17 4.89 9.10
N ALA A 99 11.62 5.44 7.96
CA ALA A 99 13.02 5.45 7.52
C ALA A 99 13.65 4.05 7.30
N LYS A 100 12.87 2.97 7.32
CA LYS A 100 13.29 1.63 6.88
C LYS A 100 12.82 1.38 5.44
N GLU A 101 13.69 0.77 4.63
CA GLU A 101 13.41 0.44 3.23
C GLU A 101 12.47 -0.78 3.15
N PHE A 102 11.36 -0.64 2.43
CA PHE A 102 10.37 -1.69 2.21
C PHE A 102 9.88 -1.79 0.75
N ASN A 103 10.05 -0.73 -0.06
CA ASN A 103 9.66 -0.64 -1.47
C ASN A 103 8.19 -0.96 -1.77
N SER A 104 7.39 0.11 -1.86
CA SER A 104 6.04 0.19 -2.44
C SER A 104 4.94 -0.61 -1.76
N ILE A 105 5.25 -1.48 -0.79
CA ILE A 105 4.25 -2.23 -0.05
C ILE A 105 4.66 -2.52 1.41
N VAL A 106 3.81 -2.12 2.36
CA VAL A 106 4.00 -2.31 3.81
C VAL A 106 2.68 -2.57 4.52
N PHE A 107 2.73 -3.00 5.77
CA PHE A 107 1.57 -2.96 6.66
C PHE A 107 1.89 -2.40 8.04
N TRP A 108 0.93 -1.71 8.65
CA TRP A 108 0.98 -1.31 10.05
C TRP A 108 0.38 -2.41 10.91
N ASP A 109 1.12 -2.90 11.90
CA ASP A 109 0.67 -3.98 12.80
C ASP A 109 -0.10 -3.49 14.03
N GLY A 110 -0.20 -2.17 14.22
CA GLY A 110 -0.75 -1.53 15.42
C GLY A 110 0.29 -0.71 16.19
N GLU A 111 1.57 -1.05 16.05
CA GLU A 111 2.68 -0.45 16.77
C GLU A 111 3.80 0.06 15.84
N GLN A 112 4.06 -0.63 14.72
CA GLN A 112 5.13 -0.31 13.79
C GLN A 112 4.79 -0.71 12.33
N TRP A 113 5.47 -0.09 11.37
CA TRP A 113 5.45 -0.53 9.98
C TRP A 113 6.25 -1.82 9.80
N ARG A 114 5.72 -2.74 9.00
CA ARG A 114 6.34 -4.02 8.65
C ARG A 114 6.29 -4.24 7.14
N GLY A 115 7.30 -4.96 6.65
CA GLY A 115 7.34 -5.49 5.30
C GLY A 115 6.68 -6.85 5.21
N PHE A 116 6.44 -7.31 4.00
CA PHE A 116 5.87 -8.63 3.73
C PHE A 116 7.01 -9.61 3.53
N GLY A 117 7.58 -10.14 4.61
CA GLY A 117 8.69 -11.09 4.55
C GLY A 117 9.23 -11.52 5.91
N ALA A 118 10.24 -12.39 5.90
CA ALA A 118 10.81 -13.01 7.09
C ALA A 118 11.67 -12.08 7.97
N ALA A 119 11.68 -10.75 7.75
CA ALA A 119 12.41 -9.82 8.61
C ALA A 119 11.71 -9.59 9.97
N ALA A 120 11.66 -10.67 10.76
CA ALA A 120 11.83 -10.60 12.20
C ALA A 120 13.27 -10.98 12.62
N ALA A 121 14.17 -11.31 11.69
CA ALA A 121 15.58 -11.60 11.98
C ALA A 121 16.38 -10.29 12.19
N PRO A 122 17.11 -10.12 13.30
CA PRO A 122 17.99 -8.99 13.51
C PRO A 122 19.07 -8.92 12.41
N GLY A 123 19.23 -7.74 11.77
CA GLY A 123 20.26 -7.50 10.76
C GLY A 123 19.81 -7.57 9.30
N VAL A 124 18.55 -7.92 9.02
CA VAL A 124 17.97 -7.82 7.67
C VAL A 124 17.54 -6.37 7.44
N THR A 125 18.30 -5.63 6.62
CA THR A 125 18.02 -4.22 6.26
C THR A 125 17.15 -4.07 5.02
N LYS A 126 16.88 -5.17 4.31
CA LYS A 126 16.16 -5.19 3.04
C LYS A 126 15.05 -6.25 3.07
N ASP A 127 13.79 -5.80 3.12
CA ASP A 127 12.59 -6.65 3.02
C ASP A 127 12.15 -6.84 1.56
N ILE A 128 11.36 -7.88 1.29
CA ILE A 128 10.91 -8.37 -0.01
C ILE A 128 10.58 -7.26 -1.03
N PHE A 129 11.22 -7.31 -2.21
CA PHE A 129 11.09 -6.31 -3.27
C PHE A 129 9.97 -6.65 -4.26
N LEU A 130 9.18 -5.64 -4.60
CA LEU A 130 8.56 -5.52 -5.91
C LEU A 130 9.56 -4.85 -6.85
N THR A 131 9.87 -5.49 -7.98
CA THR A 131 10.96 -5.03 -8.86
C THR A 131 10.55 -4.96 -10.33
N PRO A 132 10.64 -3.77 -10.95
CA PRO A 132 10.29 -2.48 -10.31
C PRO A 132 8.82 -2.53 -9.88
N GLY A 133 8.35 -1.73 -8.93
CA GLY A 133 6.90 -1.58 -8.96
C GLY A 133 6.17 -0.65 -8.04
N ASP A 134 5.11 -0.09 -8.63
CA ASP A 134 4.07 0.65 -7.96
C ASP A 134 2.88 -0.27 -7.70
N VAL A 135 2.34 -0.22 -6.49
CA VAL A 135 1.08 -0.91 -6.18
C VAL A 135 -0.08 0.05 -6.39
N TYR A 136 -1.08 -0.35 -7.18
CA TYR A 136 -2.26 0.46 -7.49
C TYR A 136 -3.57 -0.14 -6.95
N GLY A 137 -3.62 -1.45 -6.69
CA GLY A 137 -4.79 -2.13 -6.13
C GLY A 137 -4.42 -3.18 -5.09
N MET A 138 -5.20 -3.27 -4.01
CA MET A 138 -5.05 -4.27 -2.96
C MET A 138 -6.41 -4.67 -2.41
N ASP A 139 -6.57 -5.92 -1.97
CA ASP A 139 -7.74 -6.41 -1.22
C ASP A 139 -7.34 -7.66 -0.39
N ALA A 140 -7.72 -7.68 0.87
CA ALA A 140 -7.37 -8.68 1.89
C ALA A 140 -8.60 -9.38 2.46
N ASP A 141 -8.46 -10.67 2.79
CA ASP A 141 -9.56 -11.57 3.16
C ASP A 141 -9.35 -12.33 4.48
N GLY A 142 -8.36 -11.92 5.27
CA GLY A 142 -7.99 -12.57 6.52
C GLY A 142 -7.05 -13.77 6.37
N SER A 143 -6.98 -14.38 5.19
CA SER A 143 -5.95 -15.37 4.86
C SER A 143 -4.71 -14.72 4.25
N GLY A 144 -4.87 -13.59 3.59
CA GLY A 144 -3.80 -12.94 2.85
C GLY A 144 -4.22 -11.61 2.26
N VAL A 145 -3.36 -11.09 1.38
CA VAL A 145 -3.65 -9.89 0.59
C VAL A 145 -3.29 -10.13 -0.86
N TYR A 146 -4.20 -9.79 -1.75
CA TYR A 146 -3.94 -9.72 -3.18
C TYR A 146 -3.46 -8.32 -3.52
N VAL A 147 -2.43 -8.24 -4.36
CA VAL A 147 -1.76 -6.98 -4.72
C VAL A 147 -1.64 -6.90 -6.23
N GLY A 148 -1.91 -5.71 -6.76
CA GLY A 148 -1.93 -5.43 -8.18
C GLY A 148 -1.28 -4.10 -8.48
N GLY A 149 -0.52 -4.04 -9.56
CA GLY A 149 0.31 -2.89 -9.83
C GLY A 149 1.01 -2.93 -11.16
N VAL A 150 2.14 -2.23 -11.22
CA VAL A 150 3.17 -2.40 -12.27
C VAL A 150 4.33 -3.08 -11.59
N PHE A 151 4.47 -4.39 -11.73
CA PHE A 151 5.63 -5.13 -11.23
C PHE A 151 5.74 -6.48 -11.92
N ASN A 152 6.96 -6.99 -12.06
CA ASN A 152 7.18 -8.27 -12.74
C ASN A 152 7.47 -9.38 -11.73
N THR A 153 8.16 -9.06 -10.64
CA THR A 153 8.60 -10.03 -9.64
C THR A 153 8.18 -9.65 -8.23
N VAL A 154 7.75 -10.65 -7.47
CA VAL A 154 7.75 -10.69 -6.00
C VAL A 154 8.88 -11.60 -5.55
N HIS A 155 9.39 -11.45 -4.34
CA HIS A 155 10.51 -12.26 -3.87
C HIS A 155 10.10 -13.08 -2.67
N ASN A 156 10.57 -14.32 -2.56
CA ASN A 156 10.37 -15.17 -1.38
C ASN A 156 11.70 -15.45 -0.69
N PRO A 157 11.75 -15.49 0.65
CA PRO A 157 12.96 -15.85 1.37
C PRO A 157 13.36 -17.29 1.06
N VAL A 158 14.66 -17.54 0.92
CA VAL A 158 15.22 -18.89 0.76
C VAL A 158 16.26 -19.20 1.83
N GLY A 159 16.45 -20.50 2.10
CA GLY A 159 17.42 -20.98 3.08
C GLY A 159 17.16 -20.42 4.48
N ASN A 160 18.13 -19.69 5.01
CA ASN A 160 18.08 -19.06 6.34
C ASN A 160 17.35 -17.71 6.37
N GLY A 161 16.70 -17.30 5.26
CA GLY A 161 15.95 -16.05 5.17
C GLY A 161 16.81 -14.79 4.98
N LEU A 162 18.11 -14.97 4.66
CA LEU A 162 19.00 -13.87 4.27
C LEU A 162 19.05 -13.67 2.75
N ASP A 163 18.72 -14.70 1.98
CA ASP A 163 18.65 -14.68 0.52
C ASP A 163 17.19 -14.71 0.05
N TYR A 164 16.95 -14.23 -1.16
CA TYR A 164 15.62 -14.15 -1.76
C TYR A 164 15.64 -14.59 -3.21
N GLU A 165 14.67 -15.42 -3.61
CA GLU A 165 14.49 -15.84 -5.00
C GLU A 165 13.30 -15.09 -5.64
N PRO A 166 13.43 -14.65 -6.91
CA PRO A 166 12.34 -13.99 -7.62
C PRO A 166 11.27 -15.00 -8.02
N LEU A 167 10.03 -14.59 -7.86
CA LEU A 167 8.82 -15.23 -8.36
C LEU A 167 8.15 -14.28 -9.35
N TYR A 168 8.04 -14.71 -10.60
CA TYR A 168 7.47 -13.90 -11.69
C TYR A 168 5.94 -13.90 -11.59
N ALA A 169 5.41 -12.79 -11.08
CA ALA A 169 3.99 -12.63 -10.76
C ALA A 169 3.22 -11.80 -11.79
N GLU A 170 3.92 -11.03 -12.62
CA GLU A 170 3.33 -10.28 -13.74
C GLU A 170 2.10 -9.44 -13.32
N ASN A 171 2.36 -8.40 -12.53
CA ASN A 171 1.44 -7.35 -12.11
C ASN A 171 0.33 -7.78 -11.15
N ILE A 172 0.25 -9.06 -10.76
CA ILE A 172 -0.64 -9.53 -9.70
C ILE A 172 -0.03 -10.66 -8.85
N ALA A 173 -0.06 -10.49 -7.53
CA ALA A 173 0.43 -11.49 -6.60
C ALA A 173 -0.49 -11.64 -5.38
N TYR A 174 -0.31 -12.72 -4.64
CA TYR A 174 -0.99 -12.98 -3.38
C TYR A 174 0.06 -13.21 -2.29
N PHE A 175 -0.05 -12.51 -1.16
CA PHE A 175 0.74 -12.83 0.04
C PHE A 175 -0.11 -13.62 1.03
N SER A 176 0.33 -14.83 1.34
CA SER A 176 -0.29 -15.70 2.33
C SER A 176 0.20 -15.37 3.74
N LEU A 177 -0.73 -15.02 4.65
CA LEU A 177 -0.39 -14.84 6.06
C LEU A 177 -0.04 -16.16 6.76
N ALA A 178 -0.54 -17.28 6.24
CA ALA A 178 -0.31 -18.60 6.85
C ALA A 178 1.13 -19.07 6.64
N THR A 179 1.69 -18.82 5.46
CA THR A 179 3.06 -19.24 5.11
C THR A 179 4.06 -18.10 5.18
N SER A 180 3.61 -16.85 5.21
CA SER A 180 4.44 -15.64 5.03
C SER A 180 5.23 -15.65 3.72
N LEU A 181 4.61 -16.21 2.66
CA LEU A 181 5.17 -16.29 1.32
C LEU A 181 4.23 -15.66 0.30
N TRP A 182 4.81 -15.19 -0.79
CA TRP A 182 4.12 -14.77 -2.00
C TRP A 182 3.82 -15.96 -2.92
N ASP A 183 2.65 -15.92 -3.54
CA ASP A 183 2.19 -16.83 -4.59
C ASP A 183 1.73 -16.02 -5.81
N THR A 184 1.73 -16.66 -6.99
CA THR A 184 1.25 -16.09 -8.24
C THR A 184 -0.19 -16.47 -8.55
N LEU A 185 -0.85 -15.68 -9.40
CA LEU A 185 -2.14 -16.03 -9.99
C LEU A 185 -1.90 -16.43 -11.45
N GLY A 186 -1.47 -17.68 -11.65
CA GLY A 186 -1.05 -18.17 -12.97
C GLY A 186 0.13 -17.34 -13.50
N ASN A 187 0.09 -16.99 -14.79
CA ASN A 187 1.07 -16.11 -15.42
C ASN A 187 0.71 -14.61 -15.30
N GLY A 188 -0.21 -14.24 -14.40
CA GLY A 188 -0.59 -12.85 -14.13
C GLY A 188 -1.22 -12.13 -15.33
N THR A 189 -0.88 -10.85 -15.51
CA THR A 189 -1.42 -9.97 -16.54
C THR A 189 -0.31 -9.27 -17.32
N ASN A 190 -0.50 -9.06 -18.63
CA ASN A 190 0.51 -8.43 -19.49
C ASN A 190 0.54 -6.88 -19.43
N GLY A 191 -0.09 -6.30 -18.41
CA GLY A 191 -0.25 -4.87 -18.27
C GLY A 191 -0.66 -4.51 -16.87
N THR A 192 -0.93 -3.24 -16.62
CA THR A 192 -1.11 -2.78 -15.24
C THR A 192 -2.42 -3.25 -14.64
N VAL A 193 -2.36 -3.75 -13.40
CA VAL A 193 -3.55 -3.94 -12.56
C VAL A 193 -3.79 -2.67 -11.76
N ARG A 194 -4.96 -2.03 -11.94
CA ARG A 194 -5.35 -0.77 -11.28
C ARG A 194 -6.28 -0.98 -10.08
N ALA A 195 -7.01 -2.09 -10.08
CA ALA A 195 -7.97 -2.40 -9.04
C ALA A 195 -8.06 -3.90 -8.84
N ILE A 196 -8.19 -4.32 -7.58
CA ILE A 196 -8.47 -5.70 -7.18
C ILE A 196 -9.73 -5.67 -6.31
N ARG A 197 -10.58 -6.68 -6.49
CA ARG A 197 -11.68 -6.97 -5.57
C ARG A 197 -11.80 -8.48 -5.37
N ILE A 198 -11.86 -8.92 -4.12
CA ILE A 198 -12.11 -10.31 -3.78
C ILE A 198 -13.52 -10.52 -3.25
N ASP A 199 -14.08 -11.68 -3.59
CA ASP A 199 -15.25 -12.26 -2.96
C ASP A 199 -14.93 -13.65 -2.39
N ASN A 200 -15.95 -14.39 -1.95
CA ASN A 200 -15.76 -15.68 -1.29
C ASN A 200 -15.02 -16.72 -2.16
N ASN A 201 -15.12 -16.64 -3.49
CA ASN A 201 -14.60 -17.68 -4.38
C ASN A 201 -13.70 -17.12 -5.48
N SER A 202 -13.53 -15.81 -5.57
CA SER A 202 -12.96 -15.18 -6.76
C SER A 202 -12.18 -13.91 -6.47
N VAL A 203 -11.19 -13.70 -7.32
CA VAL A 203 -10.40 -12.47 -7.41
C VAL A 203 -10.77 -11.81 -8.73
N TYR A 204 -11.34 -10.61 -8.67
CA TYR A 204 -11.64 -9.77 -9.82
C TYR A 204 -10.56 -8.70 -9.92
N VAL A 205 -10.06 -8.50 -11.13
CA VAL A 205 -9.06 -7.46 -11.39
C VAL A 205 -9.56 -6.53 -12.48
N GLY A 206 -9.23 -5.26 -12.35
CA GLY A 206 -9.48 -4.24 -13.36
C GLY A 206 -8.18 -3.49 -13.67
N GLY A 207 -7.94 -3.15 -14.93
CA GLY A 207 -6.70 -2.48 -15.30
C GLY A 207 -6.51 -2.20 -16.79
N GLU A 208 -5.25 -1.97 -17.14
CA GLU A 208 -4.76 -1.65 -18.49
C GLU A 208 -3.96 -2.84 -19.02
N PHE A 209 -4.63 -3.98 -19.20
CA PHE A 209 -4.05 -5.20 -19.77
C PHE A 209 -4.90 -5.71 -20.94
N THR A 210 -4.28 -6.50 -21.80
CA THR A 210 -4.91 -7.07 -23.01
C THR A 210 -4.90 -8.60 -23.05
N ALA A 211 -4.18 -9.22 -22.12
CA ALA A 211 -4.14 -10.66 -21.92
C ALA A 211 -3.87 -10.98 -20.44
N THR A 212 -4.37 -12.12 -19.99
CA THR A 212 -4.16 -12.66 -18.63
C THR A 212 -3.96 -14.16 -18.71
N ASP A 213 -3.00 -14.70 -17.97
CA ASP A 213 -2.73 -16.14 -17.93
C ASP A 213 -2.65 -16.79 -19.33
N GLU A 214 -1.95 -16.12 -20.26
CA GLU A 214 -1.84 -16.48 -21.69
C GLU A 214 -3.16 -16.50 -22.50
N VAL A 215 -4.29 -16.14 -21.90
CA VAL A 215 -5.56 -15.93 -22.59
C VAL A 215 -5.55 -14.57 -23.28
N ALA A 216 -5.24 -14.59 -24.59
CA ALA A 216 -5.28 -13.39 -25.42
C ALA A 216 -6.70 -12.82 -25.53
N GLY A 217 -6.82 -11.49 -25.51
CA GLY A 217 -8.10 -10.80 -25.69
C GLY A 217 -8.85 -10.51 -24.39
N THR A 218 -8.32 -10.88 -23.23
CA THR A 218 -8.83 -10.45 -21.93
C THR A 218 -8.48 -8.98 -21.70
N ARG A 219 -9.41 -8.07 -22.05
CA ARG A 219 -9.16 -6.63 -22.07
C ARG A 219 -9.67 -5.95 -20.80
N GLY A 220 -8.74 -5.61 -19.91
CA GLY A 220 -8.95 -4.72 -18.77
C GLY A 220 -9.77 -5.26 -17.61
N ILE A 221 -10.43 -6.42 -17.73
CA ILE A 221 -11.10 -7.10 -16.61
C ILE A 221 -10.85 -8.61 -16.70
N ALA A 222 -10.48 -9.23 -15.58
CA ALA A 222 -10.28 -10.67 -15.47
C ALA A 222 -10.72 -11.20 -14.10
N ARG A 223 -10.91 -12.51 -14.00
CA ARG A 223 -11.35 -13.22 -12.80
C ARG A 223 -10.55 -14.51 -12.62
N TRP A 224 -10.01 -14.74 -11.43
CA TRP A 224 -9.46 -16.03 -10.98
C TRP A 224 -10.35 -16.66 -9.92
N ASN A 225 -10.33 -17.99 -9.83
CA ASN A 225 -10.84 -18.68 -8.65
C ASN A 225 -9.80 -18.62 -7.52
N ARG A 226 -10.25 -18.57 -6.28
CA ARG A 226 -9.37 -18.63 -5.10
C ARG A 226 -8.93 -20.07 -4.81
N PHE A 227 -7.71 -20.23 -4.29
CA PHE A 227 -7.14 -21.52 -3.87
C PHE A 227 -7.59 -21.91 -2.46
#